data_AF-A0A8N4IEE5-F1
#
_entry.id   AF-A0A8N4IEE5-F1
#
_cell.length_a   1.000
_cell.length_b   1.000
_cell.length_c   1.000
_cell.angle_alpha   90.00
_cell.angle_beta   90.00
_cell.angle_gamma   90.00
#
_symmetry.space_group_name_H-M   'P 1'
#
loop_
_entity.id
_entity.type
_entity.pdbx_description
1 polymer ?
#
loop_
_entity_poly.entity_id
_entity_poly.type
_entity_poly.pdbx_seq_one_letter_code
_entity_poly.pdbx_strand_id
1 'polypeptide(L)'
;MDRFYPVPLPILTCRSLQQLKLSHCHLPDPPLPLPTFANLRDLTSYFCVLTDDIISILLSCCLFLRSLVITGCMGLLAIHIRSPSLQSFTLNSSSVYGNEVDDLIIEDAPNLQRLMLHRSVAHDSQITILNTPKLELLGIVNTAIKTLKMCGTYFEPNNVTTPYESTRMVGNLRTAMNSLRNLALSVDFNDYDQVKIVPDLLRCFPCLEILDVQVVGTCCHREDSAFWEQQGSLDCLDHHLKRITIKGFEGHRTDLAFAKFIIAKARTLKLEKGHRDETFVMVEFPCINCLQC
;
A
#
# COMPACT_ATOMS: atom_id res chain seq x y z
N MET A 1 29.75 12.52 -6.07
CA MET A 1 29.32 11.24 -5.48
C MET A 1 29.53 11.20 -3.95
N ASP A 2 29.84 12.32 -3.28
CA ASP A 2 30.15 12.39 -1.83
C ASP A 2 28.95 12.52 -0.86
N ARG A 3 27.77 11.96 -1.19
CA ARG A 3 26.56 12.18 -0.36
C ARG A 3 26.21 11.04 0.60
N PHE A 4 26.86 9.88 0.50
CA PHE A 4 26.55 8.71 1.33
C PHE A 4 27.78 8.23 2.09
N TYR A 5 27.71 8.17 3.41
CA TYR A 5 28.80 7.61 4.22
C TYR A 5 28.65 6.08 4.36
N PRO A 6 29.76 5.33 4.45
CA PRO A 6 29.71 3.89 4.71
C PRO A 6 29.26 3.63 6.15
N VAL A 7 28.36 2.68 6.35
CA VAL A 7 27.99 2.22 7.70
C VAL A 7 29.20 1.51 8.34
N PRO A 8 29.63 1.92 9.55
CA PRO A 8 30.73 1.25 10.24
C PRO A 8 30.45 -0.23 10.52
N LEU A 9 31.38 -1.11 10.13
CA LEU A 9 31.31 -2.55 10.38
C LEU A 9 31.01 -2.95 11.85
N PRO A 10 31.53 -2.26 12.89
CA PRO A 10 31.22 -2.61 14.28
C PRO A 10 29.73 -2.49 14.64
N ILE A 11 28.98 -1.64 13.94
CA ILE A 11 27.53 -1.50 14.15
C ILE A 11 26.80 -2.77 13.68
N LEU A 12 27.31 -3.42 12.63
CA LEU A 12 26.73 -4.66 12.10
C LEU A 12 26.85 -5.83 13.07
N THR A 13 27.91 -5.89 13.87
CA THR A 13 28.16 -6.99 14.83
C THR A 13 27.71 -6.67 16.25
N CYS A 14 27.14 -5.48 16.47
CA CYS A 14 26.71 -5.01 17.78
C CYS A 14 25.49 -5.80 18.29
N ARG A 15 25.68 -6.63 19.32
CA ARG A 15 24.63 -7.49 19.89
C ARG A 15 23.63 -6.75 20.78
N SER A 16 23.97 -5.58 21.33
CA SER A 16 23.04 -4.80 22.15
C SER A 16 22.07 -3.97 21.29
N LEU A 17 22.34 -3.85 19.99
CA LEU A 17 21.57 -3.02 19.07
C LEU A 17 20.22 -3.68 18.75
N GLN A 18 19.14 -3.06 19.21
CA GLN A 18 17.76 -3.48 18.93
C GLN A 18 17.06 -2.56 17.93
N GLN A 19 17.50 -1.32 17.83
CA GLN A 19 16.91 -0.32 16.96
C GLN A 19 18.01 0.41 16.21
N LEU A 20 17.86 0.54 14.90
CA LEU A 20 18.81 1.20 14.04
C LEU A 20 18.08 2.11 13.06
N LYS A 21 18.48 3.37 13.06
CA LYS A 21 18.04 4.36 12.08
C LYS A 21 19.24 4.78 11.25
N LEU A 22 19.13 4.57 9.95
CA LEU A 22 20.11 4.88 8.94
C LEU A 22 19.59 6.03 8.09
N SER A 23 20.46 6.97 7.75
CA SER A 23 20.10 8.11 6.92
C SER A 23 21.27 8.53 6.05
N HIS A 24 21.07 8.68 4.73
CA HIS A 24 22.12 9.11 3.81
C HIS A 24 23.40 8.28 3.93
N CYS A 25 23.26 6.95 3.97
CA CYS A 25 24.39 6.02 4.07
C CYS A 25 24.28 4.87 3.07
N HIS A 26 25.38 4.13 2.89
CA HIS A 26 25.40 2.85 2.19
C HIS A 26 25.88 1.76 3.14
N LEU A 27 25.24 0.60 3.08
CA LEU A 27 25.72 -0.59 3.77
C LEU A 27 26.95 -1.14 3.01
N PRO A 28 27.89 -1.80 3.69
CA PRO A 28 29.02 -2.45 3.02
C PRO A 28 28.52 -3.47 2.00
N ASP A 29 29.26 -3.61 0.90
CA ASP A 29 28.94 -4.62 -0.09
C ASP A 29 29.04 -6.03 0.54
N PRO A 30 28.14 -6.96 0.16
CA PRO A 30 28.23 -8.35 0.60
C PRO A 30 29.60 -8.98 0.28
N PRO A 31 30.09 -9.92 1.12
CA PRO A 31 29.41 -10.52 2.26
C PRO A 31 29.46 -9.66 3.53
N LEU A 32 28.32 -9.56 4.22
CA LEU A 32 28.22 -8.89 5.52
C LEU A 32 28.74 -9.80 6.67
N PRO A 33 29.33 -9.23 7.73
CA PRO A 33 29.87 -10.01 8.85
C PRO A 33 28.78 -10.76 9.61
N LEU A 34 28.92 -12.08 9.75
CA LEU A 34 27.96 -12.91 10.47
C LEU A 34 28.37 -13.08 11.95
N PRO A 35 27.45 -12.94 12.92
CA PRO A 35 26.05 -12.56 12.75
C PRO A 35 25.89 -11.05 12.52
N THR A 36 25.19 -10.68 11.44
CA THR A 36 24.81 -9.28 11.15
C THR A 36 23.53 -8.97 11.91
N PHE A 37 23.51 -7.90 12.71
CA PHE A 37 22.33 -7.36 13.39
C PHE A 37 21.55 -8.39 14.22
N ALA A 38 22.29 -9.21 14.98
CA ALA A 38 21.76 -10.40 15.66
C ALA A 38 20.51 -10.17 16.52
N ASN A 39 20.34 -8.99 17.12
CA ASN A 39 19.21 -8.67 18.01
C ASN A 39 18.36 -7.49 17.52
N LEU A 40 18.55 -7.09 16.25
CA LEU A 40 17.83 -5.96 15.68
C LEU A 40 16.35 -6.28 15.53
N ARG A 41 15.51 -5.38 16.02
CA ARG A 41 14.05 -5.45 15.99
C ARG A 41 13.45 -4.41 15.08
N ASP A 42 14.04 -3.22 15.04
CA ASP A 42 13.55 -2.11 14.24
C ASP A 42 14.67 -1.57 13.37
N LEU A 43 14.51 -1.67 12.05
CA LEU A 43 15.38 -1.04 11.07
C LEU A 43 14.61 0.04 10.32
N THR A 44 15.16 1.24 10.27
CA THR A 44 14.62 2.35 9.49
C THR A 44 15.73 2.93 8.64
N SER A 45 15.51 3.00 7.34
CA SER A 45 16.47 3.52 6.37
C SER A 45 15.85 4.68 5.59
N TYR A 46 16.49 5.84 5.65
CA TYR A 46 16.09 7.06 4.95
C TYR A 46 17.15 7.46 3.93
N PHE A 47 16.79 7.54 2.66
CA PHE A 47 17.71 7.96 1.61
C PHE A 47 19.04 7.18 1.66
N CYS A 48 18.97 5.86 1.78
CA CYS A 48 20.15 4.99 1.80
C CYS A 48 20.36 4.34 0.44
N VAL A 49 21.57 3.89 0.15
CA VAL A 49 21.83 2.96 -0.96
C VAL A 49 21.69 1.54 -0.41
N LEU A 50 20.69 0.81 -0.91
CA LEU A 50 20.34 -0.56 -0.52
C LEU A 50 20.19 -1.40 -1.79
N THR A 51 20.85 -2.55 -1.85
CA THR A 51 20.65 -3.52 -2.93
C THR A 51 19.68 -4.61 -2.49
N ASP A 52 19.08 -5.29 -3.47
CA ASP A 52 18.18 -6.42 -3.24
C ASP A 52 18.86 -7.52 -2.41
N ASP A 53 20.15 -7.78 -2.67
CA ASP A 53 20.98 -8.73 -1.90
C ASP A 53 21.11 -8.33 -0.43
N ILE A 54 21.31 -7.04 -0.14
CA ILE A 54 21.41 -6.53 1.22
C ILE A 54 20.09 -6.76 1.96
N ILE A 55 18.94 -6.49 1.32
CA ILE A 55 17.63 -6.75 1.93
C ILE A 55 17.44 -8.25 2.21
N SER A 56 17.81 -9.12 1.28
CA SER A 56 17.76 -10.58 1.44
C SER A 56 18.63 -11.05 2.61
N ILE A 57 19.86 -10.53 2.73
CA ILE A 57 20.76 -10.82 3.86
C ILE A 57 20.17 -10.32 5.18
N LEU A 58 19.60 -9.11 5.21
CA LEU A 58 18.96 -8.57 6.41
C LEU A 58 17.78 -9.44 6.86
N LEU A 59 16.92 -9.86 5.94
CA LEU A 59 15.74 -10.68 6.26
C LEU A 59 16.11 -12.10 6.70
N SER A 60 17.20 -12.67 6.17
CA SER A 60 17.69 -14.00 6.54
C SER A 60 18.51 -14.01 7.84
N CYS A 61 19.26 -12.95 8.13
CA CYS A 61 20.14 -12.88 9.30
C CYS A 61 19.47 -12.24 10.53
N CYS A 62 18.56 -11.29 10.34
CA CYS A 62 17.91 -10.57 11.44
C CYS A 62 16.65 -11.31 11.92
N LEU A 63 16.84 -12.42 12.63
CA LEU A 63 15.75 -13.31 13.07
C LEU A 63 14.76 -12.68 14.08
N PHE A 64 15.07 -11.51 14.63
CA PHE A 64 14.20 -10.77 15.54
C PHE A 64 13.64 -9.48 14.94
N LEU A 65 13.86 -9.24 13.64
CA LEU A 65 13.40 -8.02 12.98
C LEU A 65 11.87 -8.02 12.94
N ARG A 66 11.26 -7.04 13.62
CA ARG A 66 9.81 -6.82 13.73
C ARG A 66 9.34 -5.70 12.82
N SER A 67 10.14 -4.67 12.63
CA SER A 67 9.80 -3.51 11.81
C SER A 67 10.92 -3.18 10.83
N LEU A 68 10.56 -3.08 9.54
CA LEU A 68 11.45 -2.64 8.48
C LEU A 68 10.79 -1.47 7.74
N VAL A 69 11.46 -0.32 7.76
CA VAL A 69 11.01 0.91 7.09
C VAL A 69 12.07 1.33 6.10
N ILE A 70 11.69 1.44 4.83
CA ILE A 70 12.55 1.87 3.73
C ILE A 70 11.90 3.09 3.09
N THR A 71 12.60 4.21 3.11
CA THR A 71 12.08 5.49 2.59
C THR A 71 13.12 6.18 1.71
N GLY A 72 12.77 6.49 0.47
CA GLY A 72 13.62 7.22 -0.48
C GLY A 72 14.96 6.55 -0.79
N CYS A 73 15.07 5.23 -0.58
CA CYS A 73 16.31 4.49 -0.78
C CYS A 73 16.52 4.16 -2.27
N MET A 74 17.78 4.05 -2.69
CA MET A 74 18.19 3.77 -4.06
C MET A 74 18.75 2.35 -4.17
N GLY A 75 18.72 1.78 -5.38
CA GLY A 75 19.36 0.49 -5.70
C GLY A 75 18.46 -0.73 -5.52
N LEU A 76 17.19 -0.52 -5.17
CA LEU A 76 16.18 -1.57 -5.03
C LEU A 76 15.39 -1.70 -6.33
N LEU A 77 15.35 -2.90 -6.88
CA LEU A 77 14.53 -3.25 -8.06
C LEU A 77 13.49 -4.29 -7.69
N ALA A 78 13.91 -5.34 -6.97
CA ALA A 78 13.03 -6.41 -6.52
C ALA A 78 13.21 -6.70 -5.02
N ILE A 79 12.11 -6.61 -4.26
CA ILE A 79 12.10 -6.87 -2.82
C ILE A 79 11.33 -8.16 -2.56
N HIS A 80 12.02 -9.18 -2.05
CA HIS A 80 11.40 -10.43 -1.59
C HIS A 80 11.42 -10.51 -0.06
N ILE A 81 10.25 -10.37 0.56
CA ILE A 81 10.05 -10.47 2.00
C ILE A 81 9.63 -11.90 2.35
N ARG A 82 10.56 -12.64 2.95
CA ARG A 82 10.30 -13.90 3.62
C ARG A 82 10.87 -13.85 5.04
N SER A 83 10.02 -13.53 6.02
CA SER A 83 10.47 -13.41 7.40
C SER A 83 9.36 -13.82 8.39
N PRO A 84 9.62 -14.80 9.28
CA PRO A 84 8.67 -15.20 10.29
C PRO A 84 8.57 -14.21 11.45
N SER A 85 9.55 -13.31 11.64
CA SER A 85 9.56 -12.36 12.76
C SER A 85 8.94 -11.00 12.42
N LEU A 86 8.90 -10.66 11.13
CA LEU A 86 8.49 -9.33 10.67
C LEU A 86 6.99 -9.11 10.92
N GLN A 87 6.68 -7.99 11.58
CA GLN A 87 5.32 -7.58 11.95
C GLN A 87 4.86 -6.35 11.16
N SER A 88 5.81 -5.51 10.74
CA SER A 88 5.54 -4.26 10.03
C SER A 88 6.56 -4.06 8.91
N PHE A 89 6.07 -3.81 7.71
CA PHE A 89 6.89 -3.38 6.58
C PHE A 89 6.34 -2.07 6.01
N THR A 90 7.24 -1.11 5.78
CA THR A 90 6.89 0.17 5.15
C THR A 90 7.86 0.44 4.01
N LEU A 91 7.31 0.61 2.82
CA LEU A 91 8.04 0.98 1.62
C LEU A 91 7.50 2.31 1.07
N ASN A 92 8.35 3.32 1.10
CA ASN A 92 8.11 4.61 0.48
C ASN A 92 9.26 4.85 -0.50
N SER A 93 9.16 4.30 -1.70
CA SER A 93 10.12 4.64 -2.75
C SER A 93 9.90 6.07 -3.22
N SER A 94 10.83 6.63 -3.99
CA SER A 94 10.65 7.93 -4.62
C SER A 94 11.45 7.94 -5.92
N SER A 95 10.76 8.01 -7.06
CA SER A 95 11.38 8.18 -8.39
C SER A 95 12.32 9.40 -8.48
N VAL A 96 12.11 10.42 -7.63
CA VAL A 96 12.99 11.60 -7.54
C VAL A 96 14.42 11.26 -7.12
N TYR A 97 14.61 10.19 -6.34
CA TYR A 97 15.90 9.85 -5.74
C TYR A 97 16.47 8.52 -6.20
N GLY A 98 15.72 7.66 -6.87
CA GLY A 98 16.21 6.37 -7.34
C GLY A 98 15.20 5.64 -8.24
N ASN A 99 15.52 4.39 -8.59
CA ASN A 99 14.61 3.53 -9.35
C ASN A 99 13.39 3.19 -8.49
N GLU A 100 12.23 3.06 -9.14
CA GLU A 100 11.05 2.52 -8.49
C GLU A 100 11.22 0.99 -8.31
N VAL A 101 10.53 0.42 -7.31
CA VAL A 101 10.60 -1.02 -7.06
C VAL A 101 9.64 -1.70 -8.02
N ASP A 102 10.18 -2.43 -8.99
CA ASP A 102 9.39 -3.12 -10.00
C ASP A 102 8.63 -4.31 -9.41
N ASP A 103 9.29 -5.11 -8.56
CA ASP A 103 8.67 -6.32 -8.00
C ASP A 103 8.73 -6.32 -6.47
N LEU A 104 7.56 -6.42 -5.82
CA LEU A 104 7.43 -6.63 -4.38
C LEU A 104 6.73 -7.95 -4.10
N ILE A 105 7.47 -8.92 -3.58
CA ILE A 105 6.93 -10.24 -3.21
C ILE A 105 6.98 -10.38 -1.70
N ILE A 106 5.84 -10.65 -1.09
CA ILE A 106 5.72 -10.98 0.33
C ILE A 106 5.19 -12.39 0.41
N GLU A 107 6.00 -13.29 0.96
CA GLU A 107 5.71 -14.71 1.00
C GLU A 107 6.14 -15.29 2.34
N ASP A 108 5.32 -16.18 2.90
CA ASP A 108 5.60 -16.85 4.18
C ASP A 108 5.99 -15.89 5.31
N ALA A 109 5.21 -14.82 5.46
CA ALA A 109 5.36 -13.83 6.53
C ALA A 109 4.19 -13.95 7.53
N PRO A 110 4.14 -15.02 8.35
CA PRO A 110 2.99 -15.37 9.21
C PRO A 110 2.68 -14.37 10.32
N ASN A 111 3.63 -13.51 10.68
CA ASN A 111 3.47 -12.50 11.72
C ASN A 111 3.29 -11.08 11.18
N LEU A 112 3.28 -10.89 9.85
CA LEU A 112 3.12 -9.58 9.25
C LEU A 112 1.70 -9.08 9.49
N GLN A 113 1.58 -7.96 10.21
CA GLN A 113 0.32 -7.31 10.56
C GLN A 113 0.09 -6.03 9.77
N ARG A 114 1.16 -5.31 9.44
CA ARG A 114 1.10 -4.02 8.76
C ARG A 114 1.99 -4.01 7.53
N LEU A 115 1.39 -3.74 6.38
CA LEU A 115 2.08 -3.46 5.14
C LEU A 115 1.71 -2.06 4.70
N MET A 116 2.66 -1.13 4.68
CA MET A 116 2.41 0.24 4.23
C MET A 116 3.20 0.51 2.96
N LEU A 117 2.48 0.68 1.86
CA LEU A 117 3.02 1.13 0.58
C LEU A 117 2.65 2.61 0.43
N HIS A 118 3.59 3.43 -0.01
CA HIS A 118 3.38 4.86 -0.23
C HIS A 118 3.62 5.21 -1.71
N ARG A 119 3.30 6.46 -2.09
CA ARG A 119 3.05 7.03 -3.45
C ARG A 119 4.02 6.71 -4.62
N SER A 120 5.00 5.81 -4.50
CA SER A 120 6.00 5.53 -5.54
C SER A 120 6.26 4.02 -5.73
N VAL A 121 5.29 3.17 -5.42
CA VAL A 121 5.24 1.88 -6.11
C VAL A 121 4.73 2.22 -7.51
N ALA A 122 5.60 2.03 -8.51
CA ALA A 122 5.43 2.48 -9.89
C ALA A 122 4.08 2.06 -10.47
N HIS A 123 3.62 2.79 -11.49
CA HIS A 123 2.57 2.29 -12.39
C HIS A 123 2.88 0.89 -12.92
N ASP A 124 4.17 0.57 -13.10
CA ASP A 124 4.61 -0.72 -13.64
C ASP A 124 4.92 -1.79 -12.57
N SER A 125 4.73 -1.49 -11.29
CA SER A 125 5.09 -2.41 -10.23
C SER A 125 4.13 -3.60 -10.11
N GLN A 126 4.70 -4.73 -9.72
CA GLN A 126 4.01 -5.97 -9.44
C GLN A 126 4.09 -6.29 -7.95
N ILE A 127 2.93 -6.37 -7.30
CA ILE A 127 2.84 -6.70 -5.87
C ILE A 127 2.24 -8.08 -5.73
N THR A 128 2.95 -8.99 -5.08
CA THR A 128 2.46 -10.34 -4.75
C THR A 128 2.46 -10.53 -3.24
N ILE A 129 1.30 -10.82 -2.66
CA ILE A 129 1.13 -11.10 -1.22
C ILE A 129 0.57 -12.50 -1.05
N LEU A 130 1.38 -13.39 -0.47
CA LEU A 130 1.10 -14.80 -0.29
C LEU A 130 1.33 -15.20 1.18
N ASN A 131 0.42 -16.00 1.72
CA ASN A 131 0.55 -16.60 3.06
C ASN A 131 0.86 -15.58 4.18
N THR A 132 0.04 -14.53 4.27
CA THR A 132 0.11 -13.49 5.32
C THR A 132 -1.14 -13.49 6.21
N PRO A 133 -1.39 -14.56 6.99
CA PRO A 133 -2.66 -14.79 7.70
C PRO A 133 -3.00 -13.76 8.78
N LYS A 134 -2.04 -12.94 9.23
CA LYS A 134 -2.23 -11.91 10.26
C LYS A 134 -2.24 -10.49 9.70
N LEU A 135 -2.25 -10.31 8.38
CA LEU A 135 -2.22 -8.97 7.78
C LEU A 135 -3.53 -8.25 8.10
N GLU A 136 -3.44 -7.20 8.91
CA GLU A 136 -4.57 -6.40 9.41
C GLU A 136 -4.66 -5.04 8.72
N LEU A 137 -3.53 -4.51 8.25
CA LEU A 137 -3.43 -3.22 7.60
C LEU A 137 -2.67 -3.33 6.28
N LEU A 138 -3.32 -2.89 5.22
CA LEU A 138 -2.73 -2.64 3.91
C LEU A 138 -2.83 -1.15 3.60
N GLY A 139 -1.72 -0.45 3.71
CA GLY A 139 -1.57 0.97 3.35
C GLY A 139 -1.62 1.18 1.84
N ILE A 140 -1.52 2.45 1.43
CA ILE A 140 -1.94 2.96 0.12
C ILE A 140 -1.50 2.05 -1.05
N VAL A 141 -2.46 1.30 -1.57
CA VAL A 141 -2.34 0.57 -2.83
C VAL A 141 -2.78 1.52 -3.95
N ASN A 142 -1.88 1.84 -4.88
CA ASN A 142 -2.23 2.60 -6.07
C ASN A 142 -2.98 1.68 -7.04
N THR A 143 -4.19 2.03 -7.47
CA THR A 143 -4.95 1.19 -8.41
C THR A 143 -4.36 1.20 -9.82
N ALA A 144 -3.42 2.09 -10.11
CA ALA A 144 -2.66 2.10 -11.36
C ALA A 144 -1.49 1.10 -11.40
N ILE A 145 -1.30 0.25 -10.38
CA ILE A 145 -0.27 -0.80 -10.37
C ILE A 145 -0.50 -1.85 -11.46
N LYS A 146 0.55 -2.24 -12.16
CA LYS A 146 0.51 -3.23 -13.24
C LYS A 146 -0.05 -4.58 -12.81
N THR A 147 0.41 -5.13 -11.70
CA THR A 147 -0.24 -6.32 -11.15
C THR A 147 -0.32 -6.31 -9.63
N LEU A 148 -1.47 -6.73 -9.10
CA LEU A 148 -1.63 -7.08 -7.70
C LEU A 148 -2.13 -8.52 -7.59
N LYS A 149 -1.35 -9.36 -6.93
CA LYS A 149 -1.68 -10.75 -6.67
C LYS A 149 -1.88 -10.95 -5.18
N MET A 150 -3.11 -11.27 -4.80
CA MET A 150 -3.48 -11.57 -3.42
C MET A 150 -4.59 -12.62 -3.44
N CYS A 151 -4.76 -13.43 -2.40
CA CYS A 151 -5.98 -14.25 -2.25
C CYS A 151 -6.27 -15.24 -3.41
N GLY A 152 -5.26 -15.59 -4.21
CA GLY A 152 -5.46 -16.35 -5.47
C GLY A 152 -6.14 -15.55 -6.59
N THR A 153 -6.39 -14.26 -6.38
CA THR A 153 -6.84 -13.27 -7.36
C THR A 153 -5.67 -12.47 -7.91
N TYR A 154 -5.81 -12.09 -9.18
CA TYR A 154 -4.86 -11.29 -9.93
C TYR A 154 -5.63 -10.07 -10.44
N PHE A 155 -5.12 -8.88 -10.12
CA PHE A 155 -5.60 -7.61 -10.64
C PHE A 155 -4.55 -7.10 -11.59
N GLU A 156 -4.89 -6.97 -12.87
CA GLU A 156 -4.03 -6.41 -13.91
C GLU A 156 -4.83 -5.33 -14.63
N PRO A 157 -4.46 -4.05 -14.52
CA PRO A 157 -4.96 -3.02 -15.43
C PRO A 157 -4.51 -3.38 -16.84
N ASN A 158 -5.35 -3.10 -17.83
CA ASN A 158 -5.04 -3.47 -19.21
C ASN A 158 -3.92 -2.58 -19.78
N ASN A 159 -2.70 -3.12 -19.82
CA ASN A 159 -1.57 -2.46 -20.46
C ASN A 159 -1.39 -3.04 -21.88
N VAL A 160 -2.19 -2.55 -22.84
CA VAL A 160 -2.02 -2.66 -24.31
C VAL A 160 -2.37 -4.01 -24.98
N THR A 161 -3.39 -4.00 -25.88
CA THR A 161 -3.41 -4.43 -27.31
C THR A 161 -4.81 -4.90 -27.81
N THR A 162 -5.85 -4.93 -26.99
CA THR A 162 -7.23 -5.23 -27.47
C THR A 162 -8.28 -4.30 -26.84
N PRO A 163 -8.86 -3.35 -27.60
CA PRO A 163 -9.83 -2.36 -27.10
C PRO A 163 -11.17 -2.89 -26.57
N TYR A 164 -11.36 -4.20 -26.42
CA TYR A 164 -12.69 -4.82 -26.26
C TYR A 164 -12.82 -5.80 -25.09
N GLU A 165 -11.76 -6.06 -24.32
CA GLU A 165 -11.83 -6.98 -23.18
C GLU A 165 -11.50 -6.22 -21.89
N SER A 166 -12.46 -6.17 -20.97
CA SER A 166 -12.33 -5.50 -19.67
C SER A 166 -11.26 -6.14 -18.78
N THR A 167 -10.73 -5.38 -17.83
CA THR A 167 -9.92 -5.82 -16.67
C THR A 167 -10.26 -7.26 -16.28
N ARG A 168 -9.31 -8.18 -16.44
CA ARG A 168 -9.56 -9.61 -16.25
C ARG A 168 -9.24 -10.02 -14.83
N MET A 169 -10.26 -10.09 -13.97
CA MET A 169 -10.18 -10.90 -12.75
C MET A 169 -10.09 -12.37 -13.16
N VAL A 170 -8.89 -12.94 -13.26
CA VAL A 170 -8.67 -14.36 -13.56
C VAL A 170 -8.36 -15.10 -12.28
N GLY A 171 -9.40 -15.50 -11.54
CA GLY A 171 -9.21 -16.29 -10.33
C GLY A 171 -10.53 -16.65 -9.67
N ASN A 172 -10.62 -17.85 -9.09
CA ASN A 172 -11.69 -18.14 -8.16
C ASN A 172 -11.37 -17.39 -6.85
N LEU A 173 -12.35 -16.67 -6.29
CA LEU A 173 -12.30 -16.05 -4.95
C LEU A 173 -12.25 -17.14 -3.86
N ARG A 174 -11.22 -18.01 -3.88
CA ARG A 174 -11.15 -19.22 -3.05
C ARG A 174 -10.78 -18.91 -1.61
N THR A 175 -10.15 -17.76 -1.35
CA THR A 175 -9.68 -17.42 0.00
C THR A 175 -9.80 -15.93 0.24
N ALA A 176 -10.93 -15.48 0.80
CA ALA A 176 -11.04 -14.12 1.32
C ALA A 176 -10.05 -13.90 2.47
N MET A 177 -9.45 -12.71 2.55
CA MET A 177 -8.52 -12.33 3.61
C MET A 177 -9.27 -11.70 4.78
N ASN A 178 -9.81 -12.56 5.63
CA ASN A 178 -10.64 -12.18 6.78
C ASN A 178 -9.85 -11.50 7.90
N SER A 179 -8.52 -11.41 7.81
CA SER A 179 -7.66 -10.71 8.78
C SER A 179 -7.59 -9.20 8.52
N LEU A 180 -7.80 -8.75 7.27
CA LEU A 180 -7.65 -7.34 6.93
C LEU A 180 -8.76 -6.51 7.57
N ARG A 181 -8.38 -5.41 8.22
CA ARG A 181 -9.29 -4.46 8.89
C ARG A 181 -9.16 -3.05 8.33
N ASN A 182 -7.97 -2.68 7.86
CA ASN A 182 -7.67 -1.35 7.36
C ASN A 182 -7.10 -1.44 5.95
N LEU A 183 -7.72 -0.73 5.01
CA LEU A 183 -7.30 -0.64 3.63
C LEU A 183 -7.19 0.82 3.23
N ALA A 184 -6.05 1.20 2.66
CA ALA A 184 -5.89 2.49 2.01
C ALA A 184 -5.68 2.29 0.51
N LEU A 185 -6.40 3.07 -0.31
CA LEU A 185 -6.34 3.04 -1.77
C LEU A 185 -6.02 4.42 -2.31
N SER A 186 -5.32 4.48 -3.44
CA SER A 186 -5.19 5.68 -4.27
C SER A 186 -5.84 5.37 -5.62
N VAL A 187 -6.88 6.12 -5.98
CA VAL A 187 -7.76 5.81 -7.12
C VAL A 187 -7.98 7.03 -8.00
N ASP A 188 -7.75 6.89 -9.30
CA ASP A 188 -8.29 7.82 -10.29
C ASP A 188 -9.69 7.38 -10.69
N PHE A 189 -10.70 8.08 -10.17
CA PHE A 189 -12.10 7.76 -10.48
C PHE A 189 -12.50 8.11 -11.93
N ASN A 190 -11.63 8.77 -12.71
CA ASN A 190 -11.83 9.00 -14.14
C ASN A 190 -11.25 7.87 -15.01
N ASP A 191 -10.41 7.01 -14.42
CA ASP A 191 -9.90 5.81 -15.07
C ASP A 191 -10.81 4.62 -14.78
N TYR A 192 -11.56 4.20 -15.79
CA TYR A 192 -12.54 3.12 -15.67
C TYR A 192 -11.90 1.77 -15.30
N ASP A 193 -10.66 1.52 -15.72
CA ASP A 193 -9.98 0.27 -15.40
C ASP A 193 -9.51 0.24 -13.95
N GLN A 194 -9.11 1.40 -13.40
CA GLN A 194 -8.81 1.54 -11.96
C GLN A 194 -10.07 1.41 -11.09
N VAL A 195 -11.18 2.01 -11.52
CA VAL A 195 -12.45 1.97 -10.77
C VAL A 195 -12.98 0.55 -10.62
N LYS A 196 -12.86 -0.30 -11.64
CA LYS A 196 -13.30 -1.71 -11.60
C LYS A 196 -12.56 -2.54 -10.54
N ILE A 197 -11.32 -2.20 -10.23
CA ILE A 197 -10.51 -2.93 -9.26
C ILE A 197 -11.06 -2.74 -7.84
N VAL A 198 -11.68 -1.60 -7.55
CA VAL A 198 -12.11 -1.24 -6.19
C VAL A 198 -13.15 -2.22 -5.61
N PRO A 199 -14.29 -2.52 -6.26
CA PRO A 199 -15.22 -3.53 -5.75
C PRO A 199 -14.57 -4.90 -5.57
N ASP A 200 -13.68 -5.28 -6.48
CA ASP A 200 -13.04 -6.59 -6.44
C ASP A 200 -12.09 -6.70 -5.23
N LEU A 201 -11.33 -5.64 -4.92
CA LEU A 201 -10.54 -5.54 -3.68
C LEU A 201 -11.43 -5.62 -2.45
N LEU A 202 -12.54 -4.89 -2.42
CA LEU A 202 -13.48 -4.93 -1.29
C LEU A 202 -14.05 -6.34 -1.07
N ARG A 203 -14.27 -7.12 -2.12
CA ARG A 203 -14.68 -8.54 -2.01
C ARG A 203 -13.60 -9.44 -1.42
N CYS A 204 -12.33 -9.12 -1.59
CA CYS A 204 -11.23 -9.86 -0.97
C CYS A 204 -11.14 -9.63 0.55
N PHE A 205 -11.74 -8.56 1.08
CA PHE A 205 -11.60 -8.14 2.47
C PHE A 205 -12.97 -8.01 3.18
N PRO A 206 -13.71 -9.12 3.38
CA PRO A 206 -15.09 -9.07 3.89
C PRO A 206 -15.20 -8.50 5.30
N CYS A 207 -14.14 -8.54 6.12
CA CYS A 207 -14.13 -7.99 7.48
C CYS A 207 -13.50 -6.59 7.58
N LEU A 208 -13.44 -5.83 6.48
CA LEU A 208 -12.85 -4.49 6.46
C LEU A 208 -13.63 -3.52 7.36
N GLU A 209 -12.92 -2.81 8.23
CA GLU A 209 -13.51 -1.85 9.17
C GLU A 209 -13.22 -0.39 8.80
N ILE A 210 -12.06 -0.13 8.19
CA ILE A 210 -11.61 1.21 7.81
C ILE A 210 -11.17 1.21 6.35
N LEU A 211 -11.75 2.11 5.57
CA LEU A 211 -11.39 2.36 4.18
C LEU A 211 -10.91 3.81 4.02
N ASP A 212 -9.65 3.99 3.69
CA ASP A 212 -9.10 5.30 3.34
C ASP A 212 -8.89 5.38 1.82
N VAL A 213 -9.49 6.37 1.17
CA VAL A 213 -9.38 6.57 -0.28
C VAL A 213 -8.73 7.91 -0.55
N GLN A 214 -7.66 7.90 -1.35
CA GLN A 214 -7.05 9.09 -1.91
C GLN A 214 -7.49 9.20 -3.38
N VAL A 215 -8.25 10.24 -3.70
CA VAL A 215 -8.59 10.57 -5.09
C VAL A 215 -7.34 11.16 -5.75
N VAL A 216 -6.99 10.63 -6.91
CA VAL A 216 -5.89 11.12 -7.76
C VAL A 216 -6.38 11.34 -9.19
N GLY A 217 -5.59 12.02 -10.01
CA GLY A 217 -5.94 12.32 -11.41
C GLY A 217 -6.47 13.74 -11.62
N THR A 218 -6.41 14.19 -12.87
CA THR A 218 -6.94 15.50 -13.30
C THR A 218 -8.25 15.31 -14.06
N CYS A 219 -9.25 16.13 -13.74
CA CYS A 219 -10.58 16.12 -14.33
C CYS A 219 -10.57 15.81 -15.84
N CYS A 220 -11.21 14.71 -16.24
CA CYS A 220 -11.66 14.54 -17.62
C CYS A 220 -13.07 13.93 -17.63
N HIS A 221 -13.95 14.54 -18.42
CA HIS A 221 -15.37 14.22 -18.47
C HIS A 221 -15.58 12.81 -19.03
N ARG A 222 -15.95 11.86 -18.18
CA ARG A 222 -16.53 10.59 -18.61
C ARG A 222 -17.77 10.26 -17.76
N GLU A 223 -18.77 9.67 -18.43
CA GLU A 223 -20.19 9.75 -18.04
C GLU A 223 -20.76 8.51 -17.33
N ASP A 224 -19.97 7.62 -16.75
CA ASP A 224 -20.54 6.34 -16.27
C ASP A 224 -20.92 6.34 -14.79
N SER A 225 -22.03 7.01 -14.47
CA SER A 225 -22.62 6.99 -13.11
C SER A 225 -23.26 5.65 -12.74
N ALA A 226 -23.56 4.79 -13.72
CA ALA A 226 -24.29 3.55 -13.52
C ALA A 226 -23.42 2.38 -12.99
N PHE A 227 -22.09 2.48 -13.07
CA PHE A 227 -21.18 1.40 -12.66
C PHE A 227 -21.38 0.97 -11.20
N TRP A 228 -21.46 1.95 -10.29
CA TRP A 228 -21.58 1.68 -8.86
C TRP A 228 -22.97 1.18 -8.46
N GLU A 229 -24.01 1.57 -9.19
CA GLU A 229 -25.39 1.13 -8.95
C GLU A 229 -25.57 -0.37 -9.26
N GLN A 230 -24.78 -0.89 -10.20
CA GLN A 230 -24.79 -2.31 -10.59
C GLN A 230 -24.04 -3.22 -9.61
N GLN A 231 -23.26 -2.66 -8.67
CA GLN A 231 -22.50 -3.46 -7.72
C GLN A 231 -23.43 -4.14 -6.70
N GLY A 232 -23.21 -5.43 -6.50
CA GLY A 232 -23.97 -6.28 -5.57
C GLY A 232 -23.79 -5.92 -4.10
N SER A 233 -24.11 -6.86 -3.22
CA SER A 233 -23.75 -6.78 -1.79
C SER A 233 -22.25 -6.96 -1.63
N LEU A 234 -21.67 -6.27 -0.65
CA LEU A 234 -20.28 -6.41 -0.25
C LEU A 234 -20.27 -6.57 1.26
N ASP A 235 -19.89 -7.75 1.76
CA ASP A 235 -19.95 -8.08 3.20
C ASP A 235 -19.29 -7.02 4.08
N CYS A 236 -18.16 -6.47 3.61
CA CYS A 236 -17.46 -5.41 4.31
C CYS A 236 -18.32 -4.15 4.48
N LEU A 237 -19.01 -3.71 3.42
CA LEU A 237 -19.88 -2.53 3.50
C LEU A 237 -21.14 -2.84 4.32
N ASP A 238 -21.73 -4.02 4.12
CA ASP A 238 -23.00 -4.37 4.75
C ASP A 238 -22.87 -4.58 6.27
N HIS A 239 -21.72 -5.07 6.76
CA HIS A 239 -21.60 -5.59 8.12
C HIS A 239 -20.41 -5.09 8.94
N HIS A 240 -19.34 -4.59 8.32
CA HIS A 240 -18.07 -4.39 9.03
C HIS A 240 -17.50 -2.97 8.94
N LEU A 241 -17.82 -2.21 7.89
CA LEU A 241 -17.24 -0.90 7.65
C LEU A 241 -17.73 0.11 8.70
N LYS A 242 -16.80 0.63 9.49
CA LYS A 242 -17.05 1.58 10.58
C LYS A 242 -16.62 2.99 10.20
N ARG A 243 -15.56 3.13 9.39
CA ARG A 243 -14.98 4.42 9.02
C ARG A 243 -14.58 4.47 7.55
N ILE A 244 -14.86 5.59 6.91
CA ILE A 244 -14.34 5.93 5.59
C ILE A 244 -13.73 7.34 5.60
N THR A 245 -12.60 7.50 4.94
CA THR A 245 -11.98 8.80 4.65
C THR A 245 -11.81 8.94 3.14
N ILE A 246 -12.25 10.04 2.54
CA ILE A 246 -11.96 10.35 1.12
C ILE A 246 -11.13 11.64 1.10
N LYS A 247 -9.88 11.54 0.66
CA LYS A 247 -8.93 12.66 0.55
C LYS A 247 -8.85 13.13 -0.90
N GLY A 248 -8.80 14.44 -1.13
CA GLY A 248 -8.79 15.00 -2.48
C GLY A 248 -10.15 14.87 -3.18
N PHE A 249 -11.22 14.73 -2.41
CA PHE A 249 -12.58 14.75 -2.96
C PHE A 249 -12.86 16.18 -3.45
N GLU A 250 -13.29 16.32 -4.70
CA GLU A 250 -13.58 17.63 -5.30
C GLU A 250 -15.06 17.75 -5.66
N GLY A 251 -15.85 16.68 -5.48
CA GLY A 251 -17.29 16.66 -5.75
C GLY A 251 -17.62 16.54 -7.24
N HIS A 252 -16.70 16.01 -8.02
CA HIS A 252 -16.95 15.65 -9.41
C HIS A 252 -18.01 14.53 -9.50
N ARG A 253 -18.47 14.24 -10.71
CA ARG A 253 -19.51 13.21 -10.88
C ARG A 253 -19.01 11.83 -10.47
N THR A 254 -17.74 11.53 -10.70
CA THR A 254 -17.14 10.19 -10.55
C THR A 254 -16.81 9.85 -9.10
N ASP A 255 -16.14 10.74 -8.36
CA ASP A 255 -15.91 10.61 -6.91
C ASP A 255 -17.22 10.73 -6.10
N LEU A 256 -18.16 11.60 -6.52
CA LEU A 256 -19.50 11.66 -5.91
C LEU A 256 -20.29 10.36 -6.10
N ALA A 257 -20.19 9.70 -7.27
CA ALA A 257 -20.85 8.42 -7.51
C ALA A 257 -20.32 7.33 -6.56
N PHE A 258 -19.01 7.27 -6.34
CA PHE A 258 -18.41 6.39 -5.35
C PHE A 258 -18.88 6.71 -3.92
N ALA A 259 -18.89 7.99 -3.52
CA ALA A 259 -19.36 8.40 -2.20
C ALA A 259 -20.83 8.01 -1.97
N LYS A 260 -21.71 8.24 -2.96
CA LYS A 260 -23.11 7.81 -2.91
C LYS A 260 -23.26 6.31 -2.75
N PHE A 261 -22.46 5.54 -3.48
CA PHE A 261 -22.45 4.08 -3.39
C PHE A 261 -22.07 3.60 -1.98
N ILE A 262 -20.98 4.12 -1.41
CA ILE A 262 -20.59 3.76 -0.04
C ILE A 262 -21.69 4.12 0.94
N ILE A 263 -22.24 5.33 0.88
CA ILE A 263 -23.31 5.76 1.80
C ILE A 263 -24.56 4.87 1.66
N ALA A 264 -24.92 4.47 0.44
CA ALA A 264 -26.09 3.64 0.19
C ALA A 264 -25.93 2.19 0.69
N LYS A 265 -24.69 1.67 0.69
CA LYS A 265 -24.40 0.26 1.02
C LYS A 265 -23.84 0.07 2.43
N ALA A 266 -23.14 1.06 2.98
CA ALA A 266 -22.45 0.95 4.27
C ALA A 266 -23.41 1.11 5.45
N ARG A 267 -24.06 0.01 5.86
CA ARG A 267 -25.13 0.04 6.89
C ARG A 267 -24.61 0.27 8.31
N THR A 268 -23.36 -0.10 8.58
CA THR A 268 -22.72 0.03 9.89
C THR A 268 -22.00 1.35 10.10
N LEU A 269 -21.90 2.18 9.05
CA LEU A 269 -21.20 3.45 9.11
C LEU A 269 -21.95 4.42 10.04
N LYS A 270 -21.32 4.81 11.14
CA LYS A 270 -21.84 5.85 12.03
C LYS A 270 -21.31 7.19 11.55
N LEU A 271 -22.20 8.01 10.99
CA LEU A 271 -21.89 9.39 10.62
C LEU A 271 -21.85 10.24 11.90
N GLU A 272 -20.68 10.33 12.53
CA GLU A 272 -20.50 11.21 13.68
C GLU A 272 -20.18 12.65 13.23
N LYS A 273 -20.98 13.61 13.70
CA LYS A 273 -20.67 15.04 13.63
C LYS A 273 -19.72 15.36 14.78
N GLY A 274 -18.42 15.50 14.54
CA GLY A 274 -17.53 16.02 15.58
C GLY A 274 -17.23 17.50 15.41
N HIS A 275 -17.01 18.10 16.56
CA HIS A 275 -16.56 19.47 16.72
C HIS A 275 -15.09 19.61 16.32
N ARG A 276 -14.80 20.79 15.79
CA ARG A 276 -13.49 21.43 15.50
C ARG A 276 -12.25 20.68 15.99
N ASP A 277 -11.31 20.60 15.06
CA ASP A 277 -9.95 20.05 15.11
C ASP A 277 -9.83 18.55 14.77
N GLU A 278 -9.55 18.36 13.47
CA GLU A 278 -8.79 17.28 12.86
C GLU A 278 -9.35 15.84 12.98
N THR A 279 -9.73 15.30 11.81
CA THR A 279 -10.20 13.93 11.51
C THR A 279 -11.72 13.76 11.46
N PHE A 280 -12.30 14.22 10.35
CA PHE A 280 -13.70 13.99 9.97
C PHE A 280 -13.79 13.11 8.73
N VAL A 281 -14.95 12.45 8.57
CA VAL A 281 -15.40 11.87 7.30
C VAL A 281 -15.33 12.97 6.24
N MET A 282 -14.22 13.04 5.51
CA MET A 282 -14.05 14.03 4.45
C MET A 282 -14.80 13.56 3.21
N VAL A 283 -15.89 14.25 2.91
CA VAL A 283 -16.40 14.51 1.58
C VAL A 283 -16.23 16.03 1.41
N GLU A 284 -15.07 16.47 0.89
CA GLU A 284 -14.74 17.89 0.68
C GLU A 284 -15.52 18.49 -0.51
N PHE A 285 -16.70 19.06 -0.29
CA PHE A 285 -17.28 19.92 -1.33
C PHE A 285 -16.52 21.26 -1.39
N PRO A 286 -16.10 21.75 -2.57
CA PRO A 286 -15.35 22.98 -2.69
C PRO A 286 -16.27 24.18 -2.40
N CYS A 287 -16.01 24.92 -1.33
CA CYS A 287 -16.45 26.30 -1.24
C CYS A 287 -15.30 27.20 -1.71
N ILE A 288 -15.43 27.61 -2.97
CA ILE A 288 -14.81 28.81 -3.52
C ILE A 288 -15.19 29.98 -2.61
N ASN A 289 -14.23 30.49 -1.85
CA ASN A 289 -13.96 31.92 -1.64
C ASN A 289 -12.83 32.08 -0.63
N CYS A 290 -11.63 32.33 -1.13
CA CYS A 290 -10.99 33.63 -0.92
C CYS A 290 -9.69 33.69 -1.75
N LEU A 291 -9.79 34.48 -2.83
CA LEU A 291 -8.69 35.32 -3.30
C LEU A 291 -8.06 36.09 -2.14
N GLN A 292 -6.77 36.43 -2.32
CA GLN A 292 -5.87 37.27 -1.51
C GLN A 292 -5.19 36.52 -0.35
N CYS A 293 -3.86 36.35 -0.33
CA CYS A 293 -2.78 37.24 -0.76
C CYS A 293 -1.79 36.59 -1.73
#